data_AF-A0A1U7X533-F1
#
_entry.id   AF-A0A1U7X533-F1
#
_cell.length_a   1.000
_cell.length_b   1.000
_cell.length_c   1.000
_cell.angle_alpha   90.00
_cell.angle_beta   90.00
_cell.angle_gamma   90.00
#
_symmetry.space_group_name_H-M   'P 1'
#
loop_
_entity.id
_entity.type
_entity.pdbx_description
1 polymer ?
#
loop_
_entity_poly.entity_id
_entity_poly.type
_entity_poly.pdbx_seq_one_letter_code
_entity_poly.pdbx_strand_id
1 'polypeptide(L)'
;MSLPFHISIVFLIFLIFRLILTVHSDNTTLHVQPGSSSFKIVLFADLHFGEDTWTDWGPRQDVNSIKVMSTVLDQEHPDFVVYLGDIVTANNIPIKNASLYWDQAISPTRDRGIPWSSVFGNHDDMYFEWPMEWFSSTGIPPLHCRVNVSCPPESEGDCSFKGTTRSELMMNELEMNKLSYSKFGPKDLWPSISNYVLKLSSANNPESVIAYMYFLDSGGGSYPEVISSAQAEWFNRASQEINPNSRVPEIIFWHIPSQAYKEVAPRSDAHGNCIGSLFMEEVAAQGAEMGMMELLEGRSSVKAVFVGHNHGLDWCCPYKKLWLCYARHSGYGGYGNWPRGARILEITQQPFSLKSWIRMEDGHVHSEVLLNS
;
A
#
# COMPACT_ATOMS: atom_id res chain seq x y z
N MET A 1 -0.25 53.56 45.98
CA MET A 1 0.11 52.13 46.18
C MET A 1 -0.62 51.31 45.14
N SER A 2 0.12 50.86 44.12
CA SER A 2 0.09 49.52 43.50
C SER A 2 -1.22 48.71 43.48
N LEU A 3 -1.73 48.37 42.28
CA LEU A 3 -1.83 46.99 41.69
C LEU A 3 -2.57 47.04 40.31
N PRO A 4 -2.52 46.01 39.44
CA PRO A 4 -2.03 46.15 38.07
C PRO A 4 -3.05 45.84 36.96
N PHE A 5 -2.85 46.47 35.80
CA PHE A 5 -3.45 46.14 34.51
C PHE A 5 -2.75 44.92 33.89
N HIS A 6 -2.95 43.70 34.41
CA HIS A 6 -2.35 42.48 33.84
C HIS A 6 -3.26 41.24 33.91
N ILE A 7 -4.56 41.42 33.68
CA ILE A 7 -5.50 40.30 33.54
C ILE A 7 -6.47 40.62 32.39
N SER A 8 -6.03 40.44 31.14
CA SER A 8 -6.96 40.38 29.99
C SER A 8 -6.35 39.76 28.73
N ILE A 9 -5.03 39.69 28.60
CA ILE A 9 -4.39 39.08 27.41
C ILE A 9 -4.14 37.58 27.59
N VAL A 10 -3.83 37.12 28.80
CA VAL A 10 -3.53 35.68 29.05
C VAL A 10 -4.78 34.80 28.92
N PHE A 11 -5.96 35.29 29.30
CA PHE A 11 -7.22 34.52 29.16
C PHE A 11 -7.72 34.42 27.71
N LEU A 12 -7.43 35.42 26.87
CA LEU A 12 -7.81 35.39 25.45
C LEU A 12 -6.89 34.46 24.64
N ILE A 13 -5.61 34.37 25.00
CA ILE A 13 -4.67 33.42 24.39
C ILE A 13 -5.02 31.97 24.78
N PHE A 14 -5.48 31.71 26.01
CA PHE A 14 -5.93 30.37 26.43
C PHE A 14 -7.25 29.91 25.77
N LEU A 15 -8.14 30.84 25.40
CA LEU A 15 -9.36 30.51 24.65
C LEU A 15 -9.10 30.30 23.15
N ILE A 16 -8.14 31.04 22.56
CA ILE A 16 -7.74 30.84 21.16
C ILE A 16 -6.91 29.56 21.00
N PHE A 17 -6.09 29.18 21.99
CA PHE A 17 -5.38 27.89 21.99
C PHE A 17 -6.29 26.66 22.22
N ARG A 18 -7.53 26.85 22.69
CA ARG A 18 -8.53 25.77 22.77
C ARG A 18 -9.39 25.63 21.51
N LEU A 19 -9.29 26.55 20.55
CA LEU A 19 -10.07 26.52 19.30
C LEU A 19 -9.25 26.17 18.05
N ILE A 20 -7.96 25.81 18.22
CA ILE A 20 -7.16 25.11 17.20
C ILE A 20 -6.67 23.78 17.81
N LEU A 21 -7.57 23.05 18.46
CA LEU A 21 -7.55 21.61 18.28
C LEU A 21 -8.27 21.39 16.96
N THR A 22 -7.53 21.43 15.85
CA THR A 22 -7.96 20.68 14.67
C THR A 22 -8.27 19.29 15.20
N VAL A 23 -9.56 18.95 15.26
CA VAL A 23 -10.00 17.57 15.32
C VAL A 23 -9.42 16.96 14.06
N HIS A 24 -8.19 16.43 14.16
CA HIS A 24 -7.72 15.44 13.23
C HIS A 24 -8.69 14.30 13.47
N SER A 25 -9.70 14.21 12.59
CA SER A 25 -10.61 13.07 12.55
C SER A 25 -9.70 11.85 12.42
N ASP A 26 -9.47 11.15 13.53
CA ASP A 26 -8.59 10.00 13.57
C ASP A 26 -9.34 8.85 12.89
N ASN A 27 -9.40 8.92 11.57
CA ASN A 27 -10.27 8.13 10.70
C ASN A 27 -9.66 6.71 10.59
N THR A 28 -9.75 5.95 11.68
CA THR A 28 -9.29 4.55 11.78
C THR A 28 -10.35 3.55 11.35
N THR A 29 -11.59 4.01 11.15
CA THR A 29 -12.75 3.14 11.01
C THR A 29 -13.36 3.29 9.62
N LEU A 30 -13.39 2.18 8.90
CA LEU A 30 -14.17 1.97 7.68
C LEU A 30 -15.52 1.38 8.06
N HIS A 31 -16.54 1.68 7.26
CA HIS A 31 -17.90 1.21 7.48
C HIS A 31 -18.42 0.51 6.22
N VAL A 32 -19.08 -0.62 6.42
CA VAL A 32 -19.95 -1.19 5.37
C VAL A 32 -21.04 -0.17 5.06
N GLN A 33 -21.41 -0.02 3.79
CA GLN A 33 -22.48 0.89 3.42
C GLN A 33 -23.83 0.40 3.95
N PRO A 34 -24.73 1.30 4.41
CA PRO A 34 -26.08 0.91 4.81
C PRO A 34 -26.81 0.13 3.72
N GLY A 35 -27.31 -1.04 4.05
CA GLY A 35 -28.02 -1.92 3.11
C GLY A 35 -27.12 -2.85 2.28
N SER A 36 -25.79 -2.71 2.36
CA SER A 36 -24.86 -3.69 1.79
C SER A 36 -24.62 -4.85 2.76
N SER A 37 -24.47 -6.06 2.23
CA SER A 37 -24.06 -7.25 2.96
C SER A 37 -22.55 -7.50 2.94
N SER A 38 -21.83 -6.83 2.05
CA SER A 38 -20.39 -7.01 1.84
C SER A 38 -19.63 -5.69 1.74
N PHE A 39 -18.32 -5.77 1.92
CA PHE A 39 -17.35 -4.71 1.74
C PHE A 39 -16.28 -5.18 0.75
N LYS A 40 -16.12 -4.47 -0.36
CA LYS A 40 -15.22 -4.86 -1.44
C LYS A 40 -13.96 -4.00 -1.46
N ILE A 41 -12.81 -4.66 -1.58
CA ILE A 41 -11.48 -4.06 -1.60
C ILE A 41 -10.78 -4.45 -2.90
N VAL A 42 -10.15 -3.49 -3.58
CA VAL A 42 -9.21 -3.77 -4.67
C VAL A 42 -7.78 -3.63 -4.16
N LEU A 43 -6.93 -4.59 -4.49
CA LEU A 43 -5.49 -4.52 -4.26
C LEU A 43 -4.80 -4.15 -5.57
N PHE A 44 -4.20 -2.97 -5.62
CA PHE A 44 -3.26 -2.58 -6.66
C PHE A 44 -1.85 -2.72 -6.12
N ALA A 45 -1.02 -3.50 -6.80
CA ALA A 45 0.38 -3.72 -6.44
C ALA A 45 1.24 -3.52 -7.68
N ASP A 46 2.50 -3.12 -7.47
CA ASP A 46 3.52 -3.12 -8.51
C ASP A 46 3.09 -2.26 -9.71
N LEU A 47 2.70 -1.02 -9.44
CA LEU A 47 2.24 -0.08 -10.46
C LEU A 47 3.41 0.56 -11.23
N HIS A 48 4.54 0.78 -10.55
CA HIS A 48 5.79 1.26 -11.12
C HIS A 48 5.69 2.57 -11.92
N PHE A 49 4.94 3.55 -11.41
CA PHE A 49 4.83 4.84 -12.07
C PHE A 49 6.18 5.57 -12.10
N GLY A 50 6.43 6.27 -13.20
CA GLY A 50 7.65 7.07 -13.36
C GLY A 50 8.89 6.28 -13.75
N GLU A 51 8.72 5.09 -14.33
CA GLU A 51 9.80 4.39 -15.03
C GLU A 51 10.11 5.07 -16.38
N ASP A 52 11.38 5.03 -16.80
CA ASP A 52 12.02 5.54 -18.01
C ASP A 52 11.45 6.88 -18.49
N THR A 53 11.30 7.82 -17.56
CA THR A 53 10.63 9.12 -17.79
C THR A 53 11.32 10.03 -18.79
N TRP A 54 12.57 9.72 -19.15
CA TRP A 54 13.34 10.38 -20.23
C TRP A 54 13.04 9.82 -21.62
N THR A 55 12.14 8.84 -21.74
CA THR A 55 11.69 8.24 -23.01
C THR A 55 10.18 8.40 -23.19
N ASP A 56 9.68 8.16 -24.40
CA ASP A 56 8.22 8.09 -24.65
C ASP A 56 7.58 6.79 -24.12
N TRP A 57 8.39 5.77 -23.78
CA TRP A 57 7.88 4.46 -23.36
C TRP A 57 7.30 4.51 -21.95
N GLY A 58 8.03 5.12 -21.02
CA GLY A 58 7.66 5.21 -19.60
C GLY A 58 6.31 5.88 -19.35
N PRO A 59 6.12 7.15 -19.77
CA PRO A 59 4.83 7.83 -19.65
C PRO A 59 3.66 7.10 -20.34
N ARG A 60 3.94 6.32 -21.39
CA ARG A 60 2.92 5.48 -22.04
C ARG A 60 2.51 4.29 -21.16
N GLN A 61 3.43 3.72 -20.39
CA GLN A 61 3.10 2.68 -19.41
C GLN A 61 2.24 3.25 -18.28
N ASP A 62 2.56 4.42 -17.73
CA ASP A 62 1.72 5.08 -16.72
C ASP A 62 0.27 5.27 -17.23
N VAL A 63 0.11 5.68 -18.50
CA VAL A 63 -1.21 5.81 -19.13
C VAL A 63 -1.92 4.45 -19.26
N ASN A 64 -1.19 3.37 -19.55
CA ASN A 64 -1.78 2.04 -19.63
C ASN A 64 -2.14 1.50 -18.23
N SER A 65 -1.32 1.74 -17.21
CA SER A 65 -1.64 1.44 -15.80
C SER A 65 -2.94 2.12 -15.38
N ILE A 66 -3.12 3.41 -15.72
CA ILE A 66 -4.37 4.15 -15.44
C ILE A 66 -5.58 3.47 -16.11
N LYS A 67 -5.44 2.93 -17.32
CA LYS A 67 -6.54 2.21 -18.00
C LYS A 67 -6.88 0.92 -17.28
N VAL A 68 -5.89 0.13 -16.86
CA VAL A 68 -6.12 -1.10 -16.07
C VAL A 68 -6.88 -0.76 -14.80
N MET A 69 -6.36 0.19 -14.02
CA MET A 69 -6.98 0.62 -12.77
C MET A 69 -8.41 1.11 -13.00
N SER A 70 -8.62 1.94 -14.03
CA SER A 70 -9.96 2.44 -14.37
C SER A 70 -10.92 1.30 -14.71
N THR A 71 -10.51 0.35 -15.56
CA THR A 71 -11.34 -0.81 -15.90
C THR A 71 -11.72 -1.63 -14.67
N VAL A 72 -10.75 -1.92 -13.80
CA VAL A 72 -11.01 -2.68 -12.56
C VAL A 72 -11.98 -1.92 -11.66
N LEU A 73 -11.73 -0.64 -11.40
CA LEU A 73 -12.57 0.19 -10.52
C LEU A 73 -14.00 0.32 -11.07
N ASP A 74 -14.15 0.46 -12.39
CA ASP A 74 -15.44 0.61 -13.05
C ASP A 74 -16.23 -0.70 -13.12
N GLN A 75 -15.56 -1.86 -13.13
CA GLN A 75 -16.24 -3.16 -13.12
C GLN A 75 -16.55 -3.67 -11.72
N GLU A 76 -15.69 -3.36 -10.74
CA GLU A 76 -15.81 -3.92 -9.40
C GLU A 76 -16.57 -3.01 -8.45
N HIS A 77 -16.59 -1.69 -8.68
CA HIS A 77 -17.22 -0.71 -7.80
C HIS A 77 -16.84 -0.92 -6.31
N PRO A 78 -15.54 -0.90 -5.97
CA PRO A 78 -15.12 -1.23 -4.62
C PRO A 78 -15.46 -0.13 -3.61
N ASP A 79 -15.59 -0.54 -2.35
CA ASP A 79 -15.74 0.37 -1.22
C ASP A 79 -14.38 0.95 -0.78
N PHE A 80 -13.28 0.26 -1.10
CA PHE A 80 -11.94 0.63 -0.66
C PHE A 80 -10.86 0.14 -1.62
N VAL A 81 -9.72 0.82 -1.63
CA VAL A 81 -8.52 0.41 -2.36
C VAL A 81 -7.35 0.27 -1.41
N VAL A 82 -6.53 -0.77 -1.60
CA VAL A 82 -5.23 -0.90 -0.97
C VAL A 82 -4.16 -0.83 -2.05
N TYR A 83 -3.26 0.14 -1.93
CA TYR A 83 -2.02 0.17 -2.68
C TYR A 83 -0.94 -0.61 -1.93
N LEU A 84 -0.55 -1.75 -2.49
CA LEU A 84 0.25 -2.77 -1.83
C LEU A 84 1.72 -2.70 -2.23
N GLY A 85 2.31 -1.50 -2.21
CA GLY A 85 3.72 -1.24 -2.50
C GLY A 85 4.09 -1.21 -3.99
N ASP A 86 5.27 -0.66 -4.25
CA ASP A 86 5.84 -0.40 -5.59
C ASP A 86 4.87 0.40 -6.47
N ILE A 87 4.36 1.49 -5.88
CA ILE A 87 3.52 2.45 -6.59
C ILE A 87 4.34 3.24 -7.59
N VAL A 88 5.56 3.64 -7.20
CA VAL A 88 6.49 4.41 -8.02
C VAL A 88 7.84 3.69 -8.16
N THR A 89 8.53 3.94 -9.27
CA THR A 89 9.88 3.41 -9.53
C THR A 89 10.94 4.45 -9.17
N ALA A 90 11.14 4.73 -7.89
CA ALA A 90 11.98 5.86 -7.46
C ALA A 90 13.43 5.78 -7.97
N ASN A 91 13.97 4.56 -8.11
CA ASN A 91 15.30 4.34 -8.68
C ASN A 91 15.43 4.74 -10.16
N ASN A 92 14.34 5.11 -10.83
CA ASN A 92 14.30 5.41 -12.24
C ASN A 92 13.61 6.77 -12.53
N ILE A 93 13.42 7.58 -11.49
CA ILE A 93 12.87 8.94 -11.56
C ILE A 93 14.02 9.95 -11.41
N PRO A 94 14.42 10.66 -12.50
CA PRO A 94 15.57 11.56 -12.53
C PRO A 94 15.24 12.96 -11.98
N ILE A 95 14.32 13.05 -11.01
CA ILE A 95 13.89 14.31 -10.40
C ILE A 95 13.82 14.17 -8.88
N LYS A 96 13.94 15.31 -8.18
CA LYS A 96 13.90 15.35 -6.71
C LYS A 96 12.55 14.86 -6.14
N ASN A 97 11.45 15.13 -6.84
CA ASN A 97 10.11 14.95 -6.30
C ASN A 97 9.30 13.89 -7.06
N ALA A 98 9.38 12.63 -6.60
CA ALA A 98 8.58 11.50 -7.10
C ALA A 98 7.11 11.56 -6.64
N SER A 99 6.75 12.44 -5.70
CA SER A 99 5.35 12.53 -5.22
C SER A 99 4.33 12.88 -6.31
N LEU A 100 4.78 13.49 -7.42
CA LEU A 100 3.93 13.72 -8.59
C LEU A 100 3.48 12.41 -9.25
N TYR A 101 4.36 11.41 -9.32
CA TYR A 101 4.04 10.09 -9.86
C TYR A 101 3.16 9.30 -8.88
N TRP A 102 3.41 9.47 -7.57
CA TRP A 102 2.52 8.93 -6.54
C TRP A 102 1.10 9.50 -6.68
N ASP A 103 0.97 10.83 -6.84
CA ASP A 103 -0.32 11.50 -7.04
C ASP A 103 -1.02 11.03 -8.32
N GLN A 104 -0.27 10.85 -9.40
CA GLN A 104 -0.77 10.32 -10.66
C GLN A 104 -1.27 8.88 -10.50
N ALA A 105 -0.50 8.02 -9.81
CA ALA A 105 -0.86 6.62 -9.59
C ALA A 105 -2.16 6.50 -8.78
N ILE A 106 -2.35 7.32 -7.75
CA ILE A 106 -3.57 7.27 -6.93
C ILE A 106 -4.79 7.95 -7.58
N SER A 107 -4.59 8.73 -8.64
CA SER A 107 -5.64 9.55 -9.27
C SER A 107 -6.89 8.77 -9.73
N PRO A 108 -6.81 7.56 -10.33
CA PRO A 108 -8.02 6.86 -10.77
C PRO A 108 -8.98 6.53 -9.62
N THR A 109 -8.42 6.24 -8.44
CA THR A 109 -9.16 5.96 -7.20
C THR A 109 -9.71 7.25 -6.60
N ARG A 110 -8.86 8.28 -6.49
CA ARG A 110 -9.24 9.61 -5.99
C ARG A 110 -10.38 10.23 -6.78
N ASP A 111 -10.30 10.21 -8.10
CA ASP A 111 -11.25 10.86 -8.99
C ASP A 111 -12.64 10.19 -8.95
N ARG A 112 -12.69 8.92 -8.50
CA ARG A 112 -13.94 8.19 -8.23
C ARG A 112 -14.47 8.38 -6.81
N GLY A 113 -13.76 9.13 -5.96
CA GLY A 113 -14.14 9.35 -4.57
C GLY A 113 -14.03 8.10 -3.69
N ILE A 114 -13.26 7.09 -4.13
CA ILE A 114 -13.09 5.84 -3.41
C ILE A 114 -11.99 6.06 -2.35
N PRO A 115 -12.21 5.75 -1.07
CA PRO A 115 -11.16 5.82 -0.06
C PRO A 115 -10.10 4.73 -0.26
N TRP A 116 -8.87 5.00 0.16
CA TRP A 116 -7.76 4.04 0.03
C TRP A 116 -6.79 4.07 1.21
N SER A 117 -5.91 3.08 1.27
CA SER A 117 -4.70 3.12 2.09
C SER A 117 -3.51 2.50 1.35
N SER A 118 -2.32 2.83 1.81
CA SER A 118 -1.06 2.53 1.13
C SER A 118 -0.05 1.89 2.08
N VAL A 119 0.69 0.90 1.59
CA VAL A 119 1.98 0.47 2.15
C VAL A 119 3.08 0.66 1.12
N PHE A 120 4.32 0.73 1.59
CA PHE A 120 5.49 0.88 0.72
C PHE A 120 6.06 -0.45 0.27
N GLY A 121 6.55 -0.47 -0.96
CA GLY A 121 7.43 -1.50 -1.52
C GLY A 121 8.86 -0.99 -1.69
N ASN A 122 9.77 -1.86 -2.11
CA ASN A 122 11.19 -1.56 -2.20
C ASN A 122 11.49 -0.45 -3.21
N HIS A 123 10.74 -0.34 -4.30
CA HIS A 123 10.99 0.66 -5.34
C HIS A 123 10.54 2.07 -4.95
N ASP A 124 9.63 2.22 -3.97
CA ASP A 124 9.00 3.50 -3.67
C ASP A 124 9.97 4.57 -3.15
N ASP A 125 11.11 4.18 -2.59
CA ASP A 125 12.17 5.09 -2.13
C ASP A 125 13.60 4.60 -2.42
N MET A 126 13.75 3.68 -3.38
CA MET A 126 15.06 3.20 -3.79
C MET A 126 15.89 4.34 -4.40
N TYR A 127 17.20 4.30 -4.16
CA TYR A 127 18.13 5.29 -4.71
C TYR A 127 18.15 5.24 -6.24
N PHE A 128 18.27 6.40 -6.86
CA PHE A 128 18.37 6.51 -8.32
C PHE A 128 19.52 5.67 -8.87
N GLU A 129 19.22 4.84 -9.85
CA GLU A 129 20.17 4.00 -10.59
C GLU A 129 20.44 4.62 -11.96
N TRP A 130 21.71 4.90 -12.23
CA TRP A 130 22.10 5.53 -13.49
C TRP A 130 22.02 4.53 -14.66
N PRO A 131 21.25 4.82 -15.71
CA PRO A 131 21.16 3.94 -16.87
C PRO A 131 22.49 3.85 -17.60
N MET A 132 22.99 2.62 -17.83
CA MET A 132 24.29 2.44 -18.48
C MET A 132 24.34 2.97 -19.91
N GLU A 133 23.21 2.99 -20.63
CA GLU A 133 23.11 3.57 -21.97
C GLU A 133 23.45 5.06 -22.05
N TRP A 134 23.28 5.81 -20.95
CA TRP A 134 23.58 7.24 -20.88
C TRP A 134 25.08 7.52 -20.99
N PHE A 135 25.92 6.51 -20.71
CA PHE A 135 27.37 6.58 -20.84
C PHE A 135 27.88 6.00 -22.17
N SER A 136 26.98 5.70 -23.11
CA SER A 136 27.33 5.30 -24.46
C SER A 136 27.55 6.50 -25.38
N SER A 137 27.90 6.25 -26.65
CA SER A 137 28.15 7.31 -27.64
C SER A 137 26.94 8.20 -27.95
N THR A 138 25.71 7.77 -27.62
CA THR A 138 24.50 8.60 -27.76
C THR A 138 24.42 9.70 -26.71
N GLY A 139 25.15 9.55 -25.59
CA GLY A 139 25.15 10.49 -24.46
C GLY A 139 23.90 10.41 -23.58
N ILE A 140 23.86 11.32 -22.61
CA ILE A 140 22.75 11.50 -21.66
C ILE A 140 21.56 12.15 -22.40
N PRO A 141 20.34 11.58 -22.33
CA PRO A 141 19.15 12.20 -22.93
C PRO A 141 18.81 13.53 -22.24
N PRO A 142 18.13 14.46 -22.94
CA PRO A 142 17.63 15.69 -22.32
C PRO A 142 16.71 15.39 -21.13
N LEU A 143 17.00 15.97 -19.97
CA LEU A 143 16.19 15.80 -18.77
C LEU A 143 15.03 16.80 -18.75
N HIS A 144 13.82 16.30 -18.55
CA HIS A 144 12.62 17.11 -18.39
C HIS A 144 12.22 17.23 -16.91
N CYS A 145 12.93 18.08 -16.18
CA CYS A 145 12.61 18.39 -14.79
C CYS A 145 11.36 19.29 -14.75
N ARG A 146 10.17 18.73 -14.40
CA ARG A 146 8.93 19.52 -14.22
C ARG A 146 9.09 20.45 -13.02
N VAL A 147 9.33 21.74 -13.28
CA VAL A 147 9.44 22.78 -12.24
C VAL A 147 8.02 23.21 -11.84
N ASN A 148 7.64 23.00 -10.58
CA ASN A 148 6.49 23.72 -10.02
C ASN A 148 6.83 25.22 -9.93
N VAL A 149 5.90 26.08 -10.33
CA VAL A 149 6.04 27.51 -10.69
C VAL A 149 6.32 28.45 -9.49
N SER A 150 7.20 28.07 -8.56
CA SER A 150 7.49 28.87 -7.36
C SER A 150 8.96 28.88 -6.93
N CYS A 151 9.91 28.70 -7.86
CA CYS A 151 11.33 28.96 -7.62
C CYS A 151 11.79 30.23 -8.35
N PRO A 152 12.55 31.14 -7.69
CA PRO A 152 13.08 32.33 -8.36
C PRO A 152 14.13 31.97 -9.42
N PRO A 153 14.37 32.85 -10.40
CA PRO A 153 15.21 32.57 -11.55
C PRO A 153 16.68 32.85 -11.22
N GLU A 154 17.34 31.98 -10.46
CA GLU A 154 18.81 31.95 -10.42
C GLU A 154 19.31 30.50 -10.41
N SER A 155 20.03 30.16 -11.48
CA SER A 155 20.66 28.89 -11.87
C SER A 155 19.81 27.90 -12.69
N GLU A 156 20.42 27.39 -13.76
CA GLU A 156 19.92 26.31 -14.61
C GLU A 156 19.40 25.16 -13.74
N GLY A 157 18.19 24.66 -14.07
CA GLY A 157 17.41 23.76 -13.24
C GLY A 157 18.24 22.70 -12.49
N ASP A 158 18.35 22.86 -11.18
CA ASP A 158 19.00 21.89 -10.30
C ASP A 158 18.14 20.62 -10.24
N CYS A 159 18.37 19.71 -11.18
CA CYS A 159 17.92 18.33 -11.06
C CYS A 159 18.75 17.68 -9.94
N SER A 160 18.46 18.05 -8.68
CA SER A 160 19.12 17.50 -7.51
C SER A 160 18.56 16.10 -7.27
N PHE A 161 19.24 15.08 -7.81
CA PHE A 161 18.87 13.67 -7.65
C PHE A 161 19.06 13.25 -6.19
N LYS A 162 17.99 13.33 -5.40
CA LYS A 162 18.00 12.86 -4.00
C LYS A 162 16.94 11.80 -3.71
N GLY A 163 16.13 11.44 -4.70
CA GLY A 163 14.93 10.62 -4.50
C GLY A 163 13.92 11.32 -3.59
N THR A 164 12.73 10.74 -3.46
CA THR A 164 11.75 11.14 -2.44
C THR A 164 11.69 10.03 -1.41
N THR A 165 11.78 10.39 -0.13
CA THR A 165 11.73 9.40 0.95
C THR A 165 10.29 8.90 1.17
N ARG A 166 10.12 7.69 1.70
CA ARG A 166 8.81 7.18 2.15
C ARG A 166 8.09 8.13 3.09
N SER A 167 8.83 8.82 3.96
CA SER A 167 8.26 9.83 4.86
C SER A 167 7.67 11.00 4.10
N GLU A 168 8.38 11.54 3.09
CA GLU A 168 7.88 12.62 2.24
C GLU A 168 6.68 12.18 1.39
N LEU A 169 6.70 10.95 0.85
CA LEU A 169 5.56 10.37 0.12
C LEU A 169 4.32 10.25 1.02
N MET A 170 4.47 9.70 2.23
CA MET A 170 3.38 9.58 3.20
C MET A 170 2.85 10.97 3.62
N MET A 171 3.74 11.93 3.92
CA MET A 171 3.32 13.31 4.25
C MET A 171 2.49 13.91 3.12
N ASN A 172 2.98 13.82 1.88
CA ASN A 172 2.28 14.36 0.73
C ASN A 172 0.92 13.68 0.50
N GLU A 173 0.83 12.35 0.66
CA GLU A 173 -0.45 11.65 0.56
C GLU A 173 -1.45 12.18 1.58
N LEU A 174 -1.07 12.27 2.86
CA LEU A 174 -1.96 12.68 3.95
C LEU A 174 -2.36 14.16 3.87
N GLU A 175 -1.45 15.05 3.44
CA GLU A 175 -1.72 16.47 3.33
C GLU A 175 -2.63 16.79 2.13
N MET A 176 -2.42 16.10 1.01
CA MET A 176 -3.10 16.40 -0.25
C MET A 176 -4.39 15.59 -0.44
N ASN A 177 -4.57 14.47 0.25
CA ASN A 177 -5.66 13.53 -0.02
C ASN A 177 -6.49 13.18 1.21
N LYS A 178 -7.64 13.85 1.36
CA LYS A 178 -8.60 13.62 2.45
C LYS A 178 -9.28 12.23 2.44
N LEU A 179 -9.18 11.51 1.33
CA LEU A 179 -9.73 10.17 1.15
C LEU A 179 -8.74 9.06 1.57
N SER A 180 -7.48 9.42 1.87
CA SER A 180 -6.50 8.47 2.37
C SER A 180 -6.79 8.09 3.83
N TYR A 181 -6.74 6.79 4.09
CA TYR A 181 -6.75 6.16 5.41
C TYR A 181 -5.35 5.66 5.80
N SER A 182 -4.32 5.96 5.00
CA SER A 182 -2.93 5.67 5.34
C SER A 182 -2.53 6.37 6.63
N LYS A 183 -1.55 5.81 7.35
CA LYS A 183 -1.03 6.42 8.57
C LYS A 183 0.46 6.18 8.72
N PHE A 184 1.11 7.11 9.39
CA PHE A 184 2.39 6.83 10.03
C PHE A 184 2.20 5.77 11.11
N GLY A 185 3.15 4.84 11.17
CA GLY A 185 3.28 3.95 12.29
C GLY A 185 3.89 4.61 13.53
N PRO A 186 3.96 3.87 14.64
CA PRO A 186 4.69 4.30 15.83
C PRO A 186 6.14 4.68 15.51
N LYS A 187 6.61 5.79 16.10
CA LYS A 187 7.95 6.35 15.82
C LYS A 187 9.09 5.41 16.22
N ASP A 188 8.85 4.51 17.16
CA ASP A 188 9.79 3.48 17.61
C ASP A 188 9.99 2.35 16.60
N LEU A 189 9.19 2.31 15.51
CA LEU A 189 9.38 1.37 14.40
C LEU A 189 10.27 1.91 13.27
N TRP A 190 10.80 3.14 13.39
CA TRP A 190 11.72 3.70 12.40
C TRP A 190 12.90 2.72 12.13
N PRO A 191 13.32 2.52 10.87
CA PRO A 191 13.03 3.30 9.65
C PRO A 191 11.71 2.99 8.94
N SER A 192 10.94 2.03 9.43
CA SER A 192 9.66 1.60 8.84
C SER A 192 8.57 2.67 8.98
N ILE A 193 7.81 2.97 7.92
CA ILE A 193 6.89 4.13 7.87
C ILE A 193 5.42 3.72 7.99
N SER A 194 4.92 2.85 7.10
CA SER A 194 3.50 2.45 7.08
C SER A 194 3.24 1.25 7.99
N ASN A 195 2.95 1.48 9.27
CA ASN A 195 2.57 0.43 10.23
C ASN A 195 1.32 0.81 11.02
N TYR A 196 0.16 0.36 10.58
CA TYR A 196 -1.11 0.77 11.19
C TYR A 196 -2.20 -0.30 11.05
N VAL A 197 -3.27 -0.10 11.80
CA VAL A 197 -4.46 -0.97 11.75
C VAL A 197 -5.68 -0.14 11.41
N LEU A 198 -6.46 -0.63 10.45
CA LEU A 198 -7.79 -0.11 10.13
C LEU A 198 -8.85 -1.08 10.64
N LYS A 199 -9.94 -0.52 11.12
CA LYS A 199 -11.08 -1.26 11.65
C LYS A 199 -12.23 -1.20 10.65
N LEU A 200 -12.77 -2.33 10.24
CA LEU A 200 -14.01 -2.39 9.46
C LEU A 200 -15.18 -2.66 10.41
N SER A 201 -16.13 -1.73 10.49
CA SER A 201 -17.33 -1.85 11.32
C SER A 201 -18.60 -1.97 10.47
N SER A 202 -19.65 -2.52 11.07
CA SER A 202 -20.98 -2.55 10.44
C SER A 202 -21.56 -1.14 10.28
N ALA A 203 -22.35 -0.95 9.22
CA ALA A 203 -23.12 0.27 8.99
C ALA A 203 -24.04 0.62 10.17
N ASN A 204 -24.65 -0.42 10.76
CA ASN A 204 -25.74 -0.28 11.72
C ASN A 204 -25.24 -0.13 13.17
N ASN A 205 -24.00 -0.53 13.44
CA ASN A 205 -23.39 -0.42 14.76
C ASN A 205 -21.86 -0.27 14.64
N PRO A 206 -21.30 0.92 14.90
CA PRO A 206 -19.85 1.16 14.90
C PRO A 206 -19.06 0.27 15.88
N GLU A 207 -19.68 -0.22 16.96
CA GLU A 207 -19.07 -1.15 17.92
C GLU A 207 -19.02 -2.60 17.39
N SER A 208 -19.83 -2.91 16.38
CA SER A 208 -19.81 -4.23 15.72
C SER A 208 -18.68 -4.28 14.69
N VAL A 209 -17.49 -4.63 15.17
CA VAL A 209 -16.30 -4.83 14.32
C VAL A 209 -16.43 -6.13 13.52
N ILE A 210 -16.18 -6.03 12.21
CA ILE A 210 -16.26 -7.11 11.23
C ILE A 210 -14.88 -7.70 10.97
N ALA A 211 -13.88 -6.83 10.81
CA ALA A 211 -12.50 -7.23 10.57
C ALA A 211 -11.51 -6.15 11.03
N TYR A 212 -10.30 -6.57 11.37
CA TYR A 212 -9.14 -5.69 11.48
C TYR A 212 -8.19 -5.91 10.30
N MET A 213 -7.72 -4.83 9.72
CA MET A 213 -6.79 -4.84 8.58
C MET A 213 -5.48 -4.23 9.02
N TYR A 214 -4.41 -5.03 9.04
CA TYR A 214 -3.07 -4.59 9.43
C TYR A 214 -2.24 -4.31 8.19
N PHE A 215 -1.62 -3.14 8.19
CA PHE A 215 -0.74 -2.67 7.14
C PHE A 215 0.65 -2.58 7.73
N LEU A 216 1.61 -3.29 7.14
CA LEU A 216 2.99 -3.32 7.58
C LEU A 216 3.92 -2.96 6.43
N ASP A 217 4.96 -2.23 6.77
CA ASP A 217 5.99 -1.85 5.83
C ASP A 217 7.11 -2.89 5.88
N SER A 218 7.22 -3.67 4.80
CA SER A 218 8.18 -4.78 4.66
C SER A 218 9.61 -4.34 4.30
N GLY A 219 9.83 -3.04 4.13
CA GLY A 219 11.14 -2.48 3.79
C GLY A 219 11.57 -2.62 2.35
N GLY A 220 12.88 -2.71 2.16
CA GLY A 220 13.54 -2.53 0.87
C GLY A 220 13.83 -1.08 0.50
N GLY A 221 14.45 -0.87 -0.65
CA GLY A 221 14.84 0.46 -1.11
C GLY A 221 15.90 1.10 -0.22
N SER A 222 15.51 2.08 0.58
CA SER A 222 16.45 2.79 1.47
C SER A 222 16.83 2.02 2.75
N TYR A 223 16.17 0.91 3.07
CA TYR A 223 16.44 0.09 4.26
C TYR A 223 16.20 -1.42 4.03
N PRO A 224 16.60 -2.32 4.95
CA PRO A 224 16.55 -3.76 4.72
C PRO A 224 15.15 -4.31 4.38
N GLU A 225 15.10 -5.29 3.49
CA GLU A 225 13.88 -6.01 3.07
C GLU A 225 13.43 -7.03 4.14
N VAL A 226 13.00 -6.53 5.30
CA VAL A 226 12.52 -7.33 6.42
C VAL A 226 11.36 -6.64 7.15
N ILE A 227 10.41 -7.44 7.62
CA ILE A 227 9.57 -7.07 8.75
C ILE A 227 10.37 -7.32 10.03
N SER A 228 10.67 -6.26 10.77
CA SER A 228 11.53 -6.30 11.95
C SER A 228 10.88 -6.98 13.15
N SER A 229 11.70 -7.39 14.12
CA SER A 229 11.21 -7.87 15.43
C SER A 229 10.41 -6.81 16.17
N ALA A 230 10.77 -5.52 16.04
CA ALA A 230 10.03 -4.41 16.62
C ALA A 230 8.60 -4.30 16.04
N GLN A 231 8.44 -4.51 14.73
CA GLN A 231 7.12 -4.59 14.10
C GLN A 231 6.33 -5.82 14.55
N ALA A 232 7.00 -6.97 14.73
CA ALA A 232 6.38 -8.18 15.28
C ALA A 232 5.88 -7.97 16.73
N GLU A 233 6.69 -7.36 17.59
CA GLU A 233 6.32 -7.00 18.96
C GLU A 233 5.18 -5.97 18.99
N TRP A 234 5.21 -4.97 18.11
CA TRP A 234 4.12 -4.01 17.95
C TRP A 234 2.82 -4.70 17.54
N PHE A 235 2.86 -5.56 16.51
CA PHE A 235 1.68 -6.32 16.07
C PHE A 235 1.13 -7.17 17.23
N ASN A 236 1.99 -7.88 17.96
CA ASN A 236 1.56 -8.69 19.10
C ASN A 236 0.86 -7.85 20.18
N ARG A 237 1.44 -6.71 20.57
CA ARG A 237 0.84 -5.81 21.56
C ARG A 237 -0.49 -5.22 21.05
N ALA A 238 -0.49 -4.64 19.85
CA ALA A 238 -1.66 -3.98 19.28
C ALA A 238 -2.83 -4.97 19.08
N SER A 239 -2.54 -6.17 18.57
CA SER A 239 -3.56 -7.20 18.35
C SER A 239 -4.12 -7.79 19.65
N GLN A 240 -3.30 -7.93 20.70
CA GLN A 240 -3.78 -8.30 22.04
C GLN A 240 -4.64 -7.19 22.68
N GLU A 241 -4.32 -5.92 22.44
CA GLU A 241 -5.08 -4.80 22.96
C GLU A 241 -6.48 -4.68 22.32
N ILE A 242 -6.55 -4.73 20.98
CA ILE A 242 -7.81 -4.46 20.25
C ILE A 242 -8.64 -5.71 19.97
N ASN A 243 -8.02 -6.91 20.01
CA ASN A 243 -8.67 -8.19 19.75
C ASN A 243 -8.09 -9.30 20.66
N PRO A 244 -8.17 -9.15 22.01
CA PRO A 244 -7.49 -10.02 22.97
C PRO A 244 -7.85 -11.51 22.83
N ASN A 245 -9.08 -11.79 22.40
CA ASN A 245 -9.60 -13.15 22.28
C ASN A 245 -9.52 -13.72 20.87
N SER A 246 -8.89 -13.02 19.91
CA SER A 246 -8.79 -13.46 18.50
C SER A 246 -10.16 -13.82 17.90
N ARG A 247 -11.21 -13.05 18.24
CA ARG A 247 -12.61 -13.33 17.84
C ARG A 247 -12.98 -12.65 16.53
N VAL A 248 -12.43 -11.46 16.30
CA VAL A 248 -12.65 -10.70 15.07
C VAL A 248 -11.62 -11.15 14.05
N PRO A 249 -12.01 -11.47 12.79
CA PRO A 249 -11.08 -11.78 11.71
C PRO A 249 -10.04 -10.69 11.45
N GLU A 250 -8.84 -11.10 11.10
CA GLU A 250 -7.69 -10.23 10.84
C GLU A 250 -7.12 -10.52 9.46
N ILE A 251 -6.86 -9.46 8.69
CA ILE A 251 -6.32 -9.51 7.33
C ILE A 251 -5.06 -8.66 7.31
N ILE A 252 -3.99 -9.19 6.73
CA ILE A 252 -2.66 -8.58 6.79
C ILE A 252 -2.21 -8.18 5.39
N PHE A 253 -1.58 -7.01 5.28
CA PHE A 253 -1.08 -6.43 4.04
C PHE A 253 0.36 -5.95 4.27
N TRP A 254 1.28 -6.41 3.44
CA TRP A 254 2.62 -5.85 3.29
C TRP A 254 3.13 -6.16 1.89
N HIS A 255 4.22 -5.54 1.43
CA HIS A 255 4.61 -5.66 0.03
C HIS A 255 5.45 -6.92 -0.28
N ILE A 256 6.59 -7.11 0.38
CA ILE A 256 7.56 -8.17 0.05
C ILE A 256 7.16 -9.50 0.73
N PRO A 257 7.05 -10.62 0.00
CA PRO A 257 6.66 -11.91 0.57
C PRO A 257 7.61 -12.39 1.67
N SER A 258 7.06 -13.01 2.73
CA SER A 258 7.87 -13.68 3.76
C SER A 258 8.48 -14.98 3.22
N GLN A 259 9.47 -15.54 3.90
CA GLN A 259 10.08 -16.84 3.55
C GLN A 259 9.04 -17.97 3.56
N ALA A 260 7.95 -17.83 4.31
CA ALA A 260 6.82 -18.77 4.30
C ALA A 260 6.20 -18.92 2.89
N TYR A 261 6.25 -17.89 2.04
CA TYR A 261 5.79 -17.98 0.66
C TYR A 261 6.65 -18.95 -0.17
N LYS A 262 7.97 -19.03 0.07
CA LYS A 262 8.84 -20.02 -0.60
C LYS A 262 8.52 -21.45 -0.18
N GLU A 263 8.06 -21.65 1.06
CA GLU A 263 7.69 -22.97 1.56
C GLU A 263 6.46 -23.53 0.86
N VAL A 264 5.48 -22.67 0.55
CA VAL A 264 4.21 -23.06 -0.09
C VAL A 264 4.21 -22.88 -1.60
N ALA A 265 5.20 -22.18 -2.16
CA ALA A 265 5.30 -21.94 -3.60
C ALA A 265 5.23 -23.26 -4.39
N PRO A 266 4.33 -23.37 -5.38
CA PRO A 266 4.26 -24.57 -6.22
C PRO A 266 5.57 -24.84 -6.94
N ARG A 267 6.09 -26.07 -6.81
CA ARG A 267 7.37 -26.48 -7.41
C ARG A 267 7.23 -27.20 -8.76
N SER A 268 6.01 -27.45 -9.22
CA SER A 268 5.70 -28.19 -10.45
C SER A 268 4.33 -27.78 -10.98
N ASP A 269 3.98 -28.19 -12.21
CA ASP A 269 2.67 -27.99 -12.84
C ASP A 269 1.49 -28.49 -11.97
N ALA A 270 1.75 -29.39 -11.02
CA ALA A 270 0.83 -29.65 -9.93
C ALA A 270 0.85 -28.49 -8.93
N HIS A 271 -0.01 -27.49 -9.17
CA HIS A 271 -0.19 -26.30 -8.32
C HIS A 271 -0.73 -26.60 -6.90
N GLY A 272 -0.89 -27.88 -6.54
CA GLY A 272 -1.38 -28.31 -5.24
C GLY A 272 -2.77 -27.74 -4.93
N ASN A 273 -2.92 -27.22 -3.71
CA ASN A 273 -4.14 -26.54 -3.27
C ASN A 273 -4.09 -25.02 -3.52
N CYS A 274 -3.09 -24.53 -4.27
CA CYS A 274 -2.95 -23.12 -4.56
C CYS A 274 -3.90 -22.71 -5.69
N ILE A 275 -4.57 -21.58 -5.52
CA ILE A 275 -5.52 -21.02 -6.48
C ILE A 275 -4.93 -19.73 -7.05
N GLY A 276 -4.65 -19.73 -8.35
CA GLY A 276 -4.03 -18.61 -9.06
C GLY A 276 -4.07 -18.86 -10.57
N SER A 277 -3.68 -17.84 -11.34
CA SER A 277 -3.57 -17.92 -12.80
C SER A 277 -2.16 -17.62 -13.32
N LEU A 278 -1.25 -17.18 -12.44
CA LEU A 278 0.10 -16.78 -12.78
C LEU A 278 1.10 -17.39 -11.77
N PHE A 279 1.99 -18.24 -12.29
CA PHE A 279 3.02 -19.00 -11.55
C PHE A 279 4.35 -18.96 -12.31
N MET A 280 4.73 -17.77 -12.78
CA MET A 280 5.73 -17.62 -13.84
C MET A 280 7.14 -17.31 -13.33
N GLU A 281 7.33 -17.29 -12.01
CA GLU A 281 8.62 -17.02 -11.39
C GLU A 281 8.76 -17.64 -9.99
N GLU A 282 10.00 -17.64 -9.49
CA GLU A 282 10.30 -18.02 -8.12
C GLU A 282 10.00 -16.87 -7.14
N VAL A 283 9.63 -17.25 -5.91
CA VAL A 283 9.33 -16.29 -4.85
C VAL A 283 10.59 -15.53 -4.42
N ALA A 284 10.57 -14.21 -4.57
CA ALA A 284 11.59 -13.28 -4.10
C ALA A 284 11.23 -12.80 -2.68
N ALA A 285 11.49 -13.64 -1.67
CA ALA A 285 11.12 -13.33 -0.28
C ALA A 285 12.08 -12.37 0.43
N GLN A 286 11.56 -11.70 1.45
CA GLN A 286 12.28 -10.90 2.47
C GLN A 286 13.59 -11.57 2.90
N GLY A 287 14.61 -10.77 3.21
CA GLY A 287 15.95 -11.28 3.52
C GLY A 287 16.03 -12.19 4.75
N ALA A 288 15.10 -12.06 5.70
CA ALA A 288 15.04 -12.87 6.92
C ALA A 288 13.65 -12.83 7.57
N GLU A 289 13.35 -13.85 8.38
CA GLU A 289 12.16 -13.89 9.25
C GLU A 289 12.51 -13.46 10.68
N MET A 290 11.80 -12.47 11.22
CA MET A 290 12.01 -11.93 12.57
C MET A 290 10.86 -12.26 13.54
N GLY A 291 10.14 -13.36 13.29
CA GLY A 291 9.09 -13.87 14.19
C GLY A 291 7.66 -13.44 13.86
N MET A 292 7.45 -12.60 12.84
CA MET A 292 6.09 -12.19 12.43
C MET A 292 5.22 -13.39 12.03
N MET A 293 5.74 -14.28 11.17
CA MET A 293 4.97 -15.43 10.71
C MET A 293 4.59 -16.41 11.83
N GLU A 294 5.43 -16.57 12.86
CA GLU A 294 5.11 -17.37 14.05
C GLU A 294 3.93 -16.78 14.84
N LEU A 295 3.91 -15.45 15.02
CA LEU A 295 2.80 -14.76 15.67
C LEU A 295 1.49 -14.89 14.88
N LEU A 296 1.54 -14.74 13.56
CA LEU A 296 0.37 -14.87 12.70
C LEU A 296 -0.20 -16.28 12.72
N GLU A 297 0.67 -17.30 12.67
CA GLU A 297 0.26 -18.71 12.79
C GLU A 297 -0.40 -19.03 14.13
N GLY A 298 0.13 -18.47 15.22
CA GLY A 298 -0.40 -18.66 16.57
C GLY A 298 -1.79 -18.06 16.78
N ARG A 299 -2.28 -17.24 15.84
CA ARG A 299 -3.44 -16.37 16.03
C ARG A 299 -4.59 -16.74 15.08
N SER A 300 -5.59 -17.45 15.62
CA SER A 300 -6.69 -18.04 14.82
C SER A 300 -7.60 -17.05 14.11
N SER A 301 -7.56 -15.77 14.49
CA SER A 301 -8.27 -14.70 13.80
C SER A 301 -7.66 -14.33 12.45
N VAL A 302 -6.36 -14.58 12.24
CA VAL A 302 -5.68 -14.23 10.99
C VAL A 302 -6.17 -15.15 9.86
N LYS A 303 -6.74 -14.55 8.82
CA LYS A 303 -7.32 -15.29 7.68
C LYS A 303 -6.39 -15.34 6.48
N ALA A 304 -5.78 -14.21 6.14
CA ALA A 304 -4.91 -14.12 4.98
C ALA A 304 -3.86 -13.02 5.15
N VAL A 305 -2.72 -13.24 4.52
CA VAL A 305 -1.67 -12.25 4.28
C VAL A 305 -1.62 -11.99 2.78
N PHE A 306 -1.62 -10.72 2.38
CA PHE A 306 -1.53 -10.30 0.98
C PHE A 306 -0.23 -9.55 0.72
N VAL A 307 0.42 -9.89 -0.40
CA VAL A 307 1.73 -9.35 -0.83
C VAL A 307 1.76 -9.00 -2.32
N GLY A 308 2.73 -8.20 -2.77
CA GLY A 308 3.01 -7.87 -4.17
C GLY A 308 4.39 -8.39 -4.58
N HIS A 309 5.23 -7.50 -5.14
CA HIS A 309 6.67 -7.63 -5.38
C HIS A 309 7.06 -8.59 -6.53
N ASN A 310 6.46 -9.76 -6.55
CA ASN A 310 6.65 -10.76 -7.59
C ASN A 310 5.62 -10.55 -8.72
N HIS A 311 6.04 -9.99 -9.85
CA HIS A 311 5.12 -9.61 -10.93
C HIS A 311 4.55 -10.80 -11.70
N GLY A 312 5.23 -11.95 -11.60
CA GLY A 312 4.87 -13.21 -12.24
C GLY A 312 4.01 -14.11 -11.36
N LEU A 313 3.51 -13.63 -10.20
CA LEU A 313 2.72 -14.42 -9.26
C LEU A 313 1.38 -13.75 -8.93
N ASP A 314 0.32 -14.53 -8.85
CA ASP A 314 -1.01 -14.04 -8.42
C ASP A 314 -1.81 -15.08 -7.64
N TRP A 315 -1.12 -16.07 -7.05
CA TRP A 315 -1.78 -17.20 -6.40
C TRP A 315 -2.04 -16.96 -4.92
N CYS A 316 -3.00 -17.72 -4.39
CA CYS A 316 -3.26 -17.91 -2.96
C CYS A 316 -3.01 -19.38 -2.61
N CYS A 317 -2.14 -19.64 -1.62
CA CYS A 317 -1.85 -20.99 -1.12
C CYS A 317 -2.26 -21.12 0.36
N PRO A 318 -2.81 -22.27 0.79
CA PRO A 318 -2.98 -22.56 2.21
C PRO A 318 -1.63 -22.65 2.92
N TYR A 319 -1.52 -21.98 4.08
CA TYR A 319 -0.39 -22.07 4.98
C TYR A 319 -0.90 -22.31 6.40
N LYS A 320 -0.85 -23.57 6.84
CA LYS A 320 -1.28 -24.01 8.17
C LYS A 320 -2.76 -23.65 8.45
N LYS A 321 -3.03 -22.54 9.14
CA LYS A 321 -4.38 -22.04 9.50
C LYS A 321 -4.75 -20.71 8.84
N LEU A 322 -3.95 -20.23 7.89
CA LEU A 322 -4.20 -19.00 7.15
C LEU A 322 -3.84 -19.17 5.66
N TRP A 323 -4.08 -18.14 4.87
CA TRP A 323 -3.73 -18.10 3.45
C TRP A 323 -2.62 -17.09 3.17
N LEU A 324 -1.71 -17.46 2.27
CA LEU A 324 -0.67 -16.59 1.74
C LEU A 324 -1.00 -16.29 0.28
N CYS A 325 -1.15 -15.00 -0.04
CA CYS A 325 -1.74 -14.56 -1.30
C CYS A 325 -0.92 -13.45 -1.96
N TYR A 326 -0.60 -13.61 -3.24
CA TYR A 326 -0.09 -12.54 -4.08
C TYR A 326 -1.23 -11.71 -4.66
N ALA A 327 -1.13 -10.39 -4.61
CA ALA A 327 -1.84 -9.48 -5.49
C ALA A 327 -1.32 -9.66 -6.93
N ARG A 328 -2.13 -9.24 -7.90
CA ARG A 328 -1.71 -9.22 -9.32
C ARG A 328 -0.92 -7.94 -9.58
N HIS A 329 0.21 -8.07 -10.27
CA HIS A 329 0.90 -6.94 -10.90
C HIS A 329 -0.07 -6.12 -11.75
N SER A 330 -0.32 -4.89 -11.31
CA SER A 330 -1.38 -4.02 -11.83
C SER A 330 -0.87 -3.00 -12.84
N GLY A 331 0.40 -2.60 -12.73
CA GLY A 331 1.03 -1.60 -13.58
C GLY A 331 1.52 -2.15 -14.90
N TYR A 332 1.71 -1.27 -15.88
CA TYR A 332 2.46 -1.56 -17.10
C TYR A 332 3.96 -1.21 -16.98
N GLY A 333 4.35 -0.50 -15.91
CA GLY A 333 5.76 -0.36 -15.52
C GLY A 333 6.26 -1.61 -14.81
N GLY A 334 7.55 -1.65 -14.49
CA GLY A 334 8.21 -2.81 -13.92
C GLY A 334 8.45 -3.91 -14.96
N TYR A 335 8.92 -5.07 -14.50
CA TYR A 335 9.26 -6.18 -15.39
C TYR A 335 8.07 -7.10 -15.72
N GLY A 336 8.21 -7.85 -16.82
CA GLY A 336 7.25 -8.87 -17.23
C GLY A 336 6.16 -8.37 -18.18
N ASN A 337 5.67 -9.26 -19.05
CA ASN A 337 4.70 -8.94 -20.11
C ASN A 337 3.35 -9.68 -19.96
N TRP A 338 3.07 -10.20 -18.77
CA TRP A 338 1.83 -10.92 -18.48
C TRP A 338 0.60 -10.00 -18.51
N PRO A 339 -0.62 -10.51 -18.79
CA PRO A 339 -1.81 -9.67 -18.73
C PRO A 339 -1.98 -8.98 -17.38
N ARG A 340 -2.46 -7.73 -17.36
CA ARG A 340 -2.61 -6.96 -16.12
C ARG A 340 -3.98 -7.15 -15.51
N GLY A 341 -4.10 -6.83 -14.22
CA GLY A 341 -5.33 -6.95 -13.46
C GLY A 341 -5.09 -6.60 -12.02
N ALA A 342 -6.07 -6.88 -11.16
CA ALA A 342 -5.99 -6.63 -9.73
C ALA A 342 -6.61 -7.78 -8.95
N ARG A 343 -6.16 -7.97 -7.71
CA ARG A 343 -6.84 -8.87 -6.78
C ARG A 343 -7.98 -8.13 -6.10
N ILE A 344 -9.12 -8.79 -6.02
CA ILE A 344 -10.32 -8.29 -5.34
C ILE A 344 -10.52 -9.10 -4.07
N LEU A 345 -10.91 -8.43 -2.99
CA LEU A 345 -11.37 -9.04 -1.74
C LEU A 345 -12.81 -8.63 -1.49
N GLU A 346 -13.63 -9.57 -1.04
CA GLU A 346 -14.99 -9.31 -0.59
C GLU A 346 -15.19 -9.88 0.81
N ILE A 347 -15.48 -8.99 1.75
CA ILE A 347 -15.76 -9.32 3.15
C ILE A 347 -17.27 -9.29 3.34
N THR A 348 -17.88 -10.44 3.62
CA THR A 348 -19.31 -10.51 4.00
C THR A 348 -19.43 -10.50 5.52
N GLN A 349 -20.41 -9.75 6.06
CA GLN A 349 -20.54 -9.57 7.51
C GLN A 349 -21.12 -10.78 8.25
N GLN A 350 -22.20 -11.40 7.74
CA GLN A 350 -22.95 -12.45 8.44
C GLN A 350 -23.54 -13.50 7.46
N PRO A 351 -23.12 -14.78 7.54
CA PRO A 351 -21.93 -15.24 8.27
C PRO A 351 -20.67 -14.56 7.71
N PHE A 352 -19.62 -14.44 8.53
CA PHE A 352 -18.37 -13.89 8.04
C PHE A 352 -17.81 -14.75 6.91
N SER A 353 -17.39 -14.11 5.82
CA SER A 353 -16.59 -14.76 4.78
C SER A 353 -15.61 -13.79 4.15
N LEU A 354 -14.40 -14.28 3.85
CA LEU A 354 -13.43 -13.56 3.03
C LEU A 354 -13.27 -14.27 1.70
N LYS A 355 -13.81 -13.68 0.63
CA LYS A 355 -13.69 -14.19 -0.74
C LYS A 355 -12.65 -13.37 -1.50
N SER A 356 -11.91 -13.99 -2.42
CA SER A 356 -10.98 -13.29 -3.30
C SER A 356 -11.01 -13.84 -4.72
N TRP A 357 -10.73 -12.98 -5.71
CA TRP A 357 -10.56 -13.36 -7.12
C TRP A 357 -9.62 -12.36 -7.81
N ILE A 358 -9.24 -12.65 -9.06
CA ILE A 358 -8.52 -11.72 -9.93
C ILE A 358 -9.49 -11.12 -10.95
N ARG A 359 -9.52 -9.79 -11.04
CA ARG A 359 -10.16 -9.06 -12.14
C ARG A 359 -9.10 -8.63 -13.15
N MET A 360 -9.23 -9.11 -14.38
CA MET A 360 -8.30 -8.81 -15.47
C MET A 360 -8.63 -7.48 -16.15
N GLU A 361 -7.63 -6.90 -16.82
CA GLU A 361 -7.77 -5.65 -17.59
C GLU A 361 -8.74 -5.76 -18.78
N ASP A 362 -9.01 -6.97 -19.26
CA ASP A 362 -10.00 -7.27 -20.30
C ASP A 362 -11.41 -7.54 -19.72
N GLY A 363 -11.54 -7.48 -18.40
CA GLY A 363 -12.77 -7.71 -17.67
C GLY A 363 -13.08 -9.16 -17.31
N HIS A 364 -12.23 -10.14 -17.63
CA HIS A 364 -12.45 -11.51 -17.16
C HIS A 364 -12.17 -11.67 -15.66
N VAL A 365 -12.81 -12.66 -15.05
CA VAL A 365 -12.59 -13.08 -13.65
C VAL A 365 -11.91 -14.44 -13.63
N HIS A 366 -10.87 -14.56 -12.82
CA HIS A 366 -10.16 -15.82 -12.60
C HIS A 366 -9.87 -16.07 -11.13
N SER A 367 -9.47 -17.30 -10.81
CA SER A 367 -8.84 -17.66 -9.53
C SER A 367 -9.68 -17.30 -8.30
N GLU A 368 -10.99 -17.53 -8.39
CA GLU A 368 -11.91 -17.32 -7.26
C GLU A 368 -11.60 -18.31 -6.14
N VAL A 369 -11.48 -17.81 -4.91
CA VAL A 369 -11.13 -18.58 -3.71
C VAL A 369 -11.87 -18.05 -2.48
N LEU A 370 -12.28 -18.96 -1.61
CA LEU A 370 -12.83 -18.64 -0.29
C LEU A 370 -11.74 -18.85 0.77
N LEU A 371 -11.34 -17.78 1.44
CA LEU A 371 -10.24 -17.74 2.41
C LEU A 371 -10.74 -17.95 3.84
N ASN A 372 -11.71 -18.85 4.02
CA ASN A 372 -12.24 -19.23 5.31
C ASN A 372 -11.40 -20.38 5.86
N SER A 373 -10.41 -20.05 6.70
CA SER A 373 -9.71 -21.03 7.54
C SER A 373 -10.34 -21.18 8.93
#